data_AF-A0A0Q9KQJ5-F1
#
_entry.id   AF-A0A0Q9KQJ5-F1
#
_cell.length_a   1.000
_cell.length_b   1.000
_cell.length_c   1.000
_cell.angle_alpha   90.00
_cell.angle_beta   90.00
_cell.angle_gamma   90.00
#
_symmetry.space_group_name_H-M   'P 1'
#
loop_
_entity.id
_entity.type
_entity.pdbx_description
1 polymer ?
#
loop_
_entity_poly.entity_id
_entity_poly.type
_entity_poly.pdbx_seq_one_letter_code
_entity_poly.pdbx_strand_id
1 'polypeptide(L)'
;MRLITANVNGIRAAARRGGLRWLGEQNADVIALQEVRASDEQLREVLADGGLGEWHVSSAEGRTKGHAGVAVLTRQPPLRVSSCVGPVEFADAGRWLEADLAGSDGPVTVISTYVHTGEAKTAKQDEKFRFLDAVGLRLASLAENDGYAVLTGDLNICHSADDLKNWKGNVGKSGFLPEEQAHLDRWIREHGYADVHRDLHGPGPGPYTWWSWRGKAFDNDAGWRIDYRFASASLAKLALRAEVGRAATYAERWSDHAPLTVDYDLALQAD
;
A
#
# COMPACT_ATOMS: atom_id res chain seq x y z
N MET A 1 -6.62 12.80 10.00
CA MET A 1 -6.65 12.11 8.70
C MET A 1 -6.56 10.62 8.94
N ARG A 2 -7.60 9.86 8.57
CA ARG A 2 -7.59 8.40 8.53
C ARG A 2 -7.28 7.92 7.12
N LEU A 3 -6.16 7.22 6.99
CA LEU A 3 -5.67 6.70 5.72
C LEU A 3 -5.62 5.16 5.77
N ILE A 4 -6.31 4.53 4.82
CA ILE A 4 -6.33 3.07 4.66
C ILE A 4 -5.50 2.70 3.44
N THR A 5 -4.71 1.63 3.54
CA THR A 5 -4.17 0.93 2.36
C THR A 5 -4.67 -0.50 2.32
N ALA A 6 -5.06 -0.96 1.12
CA ALA A 6 -5.57 -2.30 0.93
C ALA A 6 -5.24 -2.85 -0.47
N ASN A 7 -4.46 -3.94 -0.52
CA ASN A 7 -4.42 -4.79 -1.70
C ASN A 7 -5.74 -5.59 -1.77
N VAL A 8 -6.54 -5.31 -2.80
CA VAL A 8 -7.89 -5.88 -2.95
C VAL A 8 -7.90 -7.19 -3.74
N ASN A 9 -6.77 -7.61 -4.32
CA ASN A 9 -6.64 -8.82 -5.14
C ASN A 9 -7.78 -8.96 -6.19
N GLY A 10 -8.09 -7.84 -6.85
CA GLY A 10 -9.21 -7.66 -7.76
C GLY A 10 -10.44 -7.03 -7.09
N ILE A 11 -10.73 -5.78 -7.43
CA ILE A 11 -11.79 -4.97 -6.81
C ILE A 11 -13.18 -5.62 -6.88
N ARG A 12 -13.51 -6.25 -8.02
CA ARG A 12 -14.78 -6.99 -8.20
C ARG A 12 -14.89 -8.20 -7.27
N ALA A 13 -13.78 -8.90 -7.02
CA ALA A 13 -13.79 -10.06 -6.12
C ALA A 13 -13.92 -9.61 -4.66
N ALA A 14 -13.20 -8.56 -4.27
CA ALA A 14 -13.34 -7.94 -2.94
C ALA A 14 -14.76 -7.44 -2.70
N ALA A 15 -15.39 -6.78 -3.67
CA ALA A 15 -16.78 -6.30 -3.58
C ALA A 15 -17.77 -7.43 -3.29
N ARG A 16 -17.70 -8.55 -4.04
CA ARG A 16 -18.56 -9.73 -3.81
C ARG A 16 -18.38 -10.36 -2.43
N ARG A 17 -17.23 -10.16 -1.79
CA ARG A 17 -16.91 -10.67 -0.45
C ARG A 17 -17.16 -9.65 0.66
N GLY A 18 -17.75 -8.49 0.34
CA GLY A 18 -18.09 -7.46 1.32
C GLY A 18 -16.94 -6.47 1.64
N GLY A 19 -15.83 -6.49 0.89
CA GLY A 19 -14.69 -5.61 1.14
C GLY A 19 -15.02 -4.12 0.99
N LEU A 20 -15.86 -3.74 0.02
CA LEU A 20 -16.27 -2.33 -0.16
C LEU A 20 -17.15 -1.84 0.97
N ARG A 21 -18.07 -2.70 1.44
CA ARG A 21 -18.87 -2.41 2.63
C ARG A 21 -17.98 -2.18 3.84
N TRP A 22 -17.02 -3.07 4.07
CA TRP A 22 -16.05 -2.91 5.16
C TRP A 22 -15.32 -1.57 5.05
N LEU A 23 -14.79 -1.23 3.87
CA LEU A 23 -14.08 0.04 3.64
C LEU A 23 -14.95 1.27 3.91
N GLY A 24 -16.21 1.25 3.47
CA GLY A 24 -17.17 2.34 3.71
C GLY A 24 -17.51 2.56 5.19
N GLU A 25 -17.45 1.51 6.01
CA GLU A 25 -17.73 1.57 7.45
C GLU A 25 -16.53 2.09 8.27
N GLN A 26 -15.35 2.28 7.68
CA GLN A 26 -14.13 2.64 8.43
C GLN A 26 -13.98 4.15 8.73
N ASN A 27 -14.86 5.01 8.22
CA ASN A 27 -14.72 6.47 8.33
C ASN A 27 -13.35 6.98 7.84
N ALA A 28 -12.86 6.44 6.72
CA ALA A 28 -11.62 6.90 6.12
C ALA A 28 -11.79 8.27 5.44
N ASP A 29 -10.72 9.04 5.43
CA ASP A 29 -10.58 10.25 4.63
C ASP A 29 -9.96 9.92 3.26
N VAL A 30 -9.06 8.94 3.24
CA VAL A 30 -8.33 8.48 2.05
C VAL A 30 -8.20 6.96 2.05
N ILE A 31 -8.40 6.34 0.90
CA ILE A 31 -8.22 4.89 0.70
C ILE A 31 -7.28 4.67 -0.49
N ALA A 32 -6.14 4.04 -0.26
CA ALA A 32 -5.22 3.59 -1.29
C ALA A 32 -5.44 2.10 -1.59
N LEU A 33 -5.72 1.78 -2.86
CA LEU A 33 -5.99 0.42 -3.31
C LEU A 33 -4.88 -0.09 -4.21
N GLN A 34 -4.54 -1.36 -4.05
CA GLN A 34 -3.58 -2.10 -4.90
C GLN A 34 -4.24 -3.34 -5.49
N GLU A 35 -3.71 -3.80 -6.62
CA GLU A 35 -4.28 -4.91 -7.40
C GLU A 35 -5.76 -4.74 -7.72
N VAL A 36 -6.12 -3.56 -8.21
CA VAL A 36 -7.49 -3.26 -8.62
C VAL A 36 -7.97 -4.24 -9.72
N ARG A 37 -7.10 -4.60 -10.67
CA ARG A 37 -7.35 -5.57 -11.77
C ARG A 37 -8.62 -5.27 -12.57
N ALA A 38 -8.87 -3.99 -12.80
CA ALA A 38 -10.04 -3.49 -13.50
C ALA A 38 -9.67 -2.25 -14.33
N SER A 39 -10.43 -2.01 -15.39
CA SER A 39 -10.37 -0.72 -16.07
C SER A 39 -10.96 0.38 -15.20
N ASP A 40 -10.68 1.62 -15.57
CA ASP A 40 -11.20 2.83 -14.92
C ASP A 40 -12.73 2.89 -14.86
N GLU A 41 -13.41 2.41 -15.91
CA GLU A 41 -14.87 2.31 -15.98
C GLU A 41 -15.40 1.27 -14.98
N GLN A 42 -14.81 0.07 -15.00
CA GLN A 42 -15.18 -1.02 -14.10
C GLN A 42 -14.91 -0.69 -12.64
N LEU A 43 -13.82 0.03 -12.34
CA LEU A 43 -13.52 0.50 -10.99
C LEU A 43 -14.63 1.42 -10.49
N ARG A 44 -15.02 2.43 -11.28
CA ARG A 44 -16.06 3.39 -10.91
C ARG A 44 -17.41 2.73 -10.70
N GLU A 45 -17.81 1.83 -11.61
CA GLU A 45 -19.06 1.04 -11.48
C GLU A 45 -19.09 0.26 -10.16
N VAL A 46 -18.03 -0.49 -9.88
CA VAL A 46 -17.94 -1.34 -8.69
C VAL A 46 -17.91 -0.51 -7.39
N LEU A 47 -17.25 0.65 -7.40
CA LEU A 47 -17.25 1.57 -6.26
C LEU A 47 -18.63 2.19 -6.04
N ALA A 48 -19.34 2.58 -7.09
CA ALA A 48 -20.70 3.10 -7.01
C ALA A 48 -21.65 2.08 -6.37
N ASP A 49 -21.65 0.85 -6.88
CA ASP A 49 -22.46 -0.25 -6.34
C ASP A 49 -22.09 -0.61 -4.90
N GLY A 50 -20.81 -0.42 -4.54
CA GLY A 50 -20.26 -0.70 -3.21
C GLY A 50 -20.48 0.39 -2.16
N GLY A 51 -21.22 1.46 -2.48
CA GLY A 51 -21.47 2.57 -1.55
C GLY A 51 -20.32 3.57 -1.42
N LEU A 52 -19.37 3.56 -2.38
CA LEU A 52 -18.24 4.48 -2.48
C LEU A 52 -18.32 5.38 -3.74
N GLY A 53 -19.49 5.49 -4.37
CA GLY A 53 -19.68 6.25 -5.61
C GLY A 53 -19.44 7.76 -5.51
N GLU A 54 -19.62 8.33 -4.32
CA GLU A 54 -19.40 9.76 -4.05
C GLU A 54 -17.92 10.12 -3.84
N TRP A 55 -17.02 9.14 -3.85
CA TRP A 55 -15.59 9.39 -3.67
C TRP A 55 -14.95 9.88 -4.98
N HIS A 56 -13.99 10.79 -4.86
CA HIS A 56 -13.13 11.13 -5.97
C HIS A 56 -12.15 9.98 -6.21
N VAL A 57 -12.10 9.49 -7.46
CA VAL A 57 -11.30 8.32 -7.84
C VAL A 57 -10.19 8.74 -8.78
N SER A 58 -8.95 8.54 -8.33
CA SER A 58 -7.75 8.58 -9.16
C SER A 58 -7.20 7.17 -9.32
N SER A 59 -6.81 6.77 -10.52
CA SER A 59 -6.35 5.41 -10.81
C SER A 59 -5.26 5.36 -11.86
N ALA A 60 -4.42 4.33 -11.77
CA ALA A 60 -3.49 3.94 -12.82
C ALA A 60 -3.73 2.45 -13.14
N GLU A 61 -4.31 2.19 -14.32
CA GLU A 61 -4.52 0.84 -14.85
C GLU A 61 -3.18 0.19 -15.24
N GLY A 62 -3.07 -1.13 -15.09
CA GLY A 62 -1.92 -1.88 -15.58
C GLY A 62 -2.06 -2.22 -17.07
N ARG A 63 -0.94 -2.18 -17.82
CA ARG A 63 -0.86 -2.50 -19.26
C ARG A 63 -1.58 -3.80 -19.63
N THR A 64 -1.51 -4.83 -18.78
CA THR A 64 -2.17 -6.12 -19.02
C THR A 64 -3.54 -6.15 -18.35
N LYS A 65 -4.60 -6.28 -19.15
CA LYS A 65 -5.98 -6.35 -18.66
C LYS A 65 -6.15 -7.41 -17.57
N GLY A 66 -6.75 -7.02 -16.44
CA GLY A 66 -6.99 -7.91 -15.31
C GLY A 66 -5.77 -8.16 -14.42
N HIS A 67 -4.66 -7.44 -14.62
CA HIS A 67 -3.47 -7.50 -13.78
C HIS A 67 -3.14 -6.11 -13.19
N ALA A 68 -2.46 -6.10 -12.04
CA ALA A 68 -2.01 -4.89 -11.34
C ALA A 68 -3.15 -3.86 -11.16
N GLY A 69 -2.83 -2.58 -11.27
CA GLY A 69 -3.76 -1.47 -11.08
C GLY A 69 -3.71 -0.95 -9.66
N VAL A 70 -3.57 0.37 -9.52
CA VAL A 70 -3.62 1.07 -8.24
C VAL A 70 -4.63 2.22 -8.31
N ALA A 71 -5.21 2.57 -7.17
CA ALA A 71 -6.11 3.71 -7.06
C ALA A 71 -5.94 4.43 -5.72
N VAL A 72 -6.31 5.71 -5.70
CA VAL A 72 -6.47 6.52 -4.49
C VAL A 72 -7.87 7.12 -4.55
N LEU A 73 -8.65 6.86 -3.50
CA LEU A 73 -9.99 7.39 -3.30
C LEU A 73 -9.90 8.47 -2.22
N THR A 74 -10.48 9.63 -2.48
CA THR A 74 -10.48 10.77 -1.56
C THR A 74 -11.89 11.35 -1.40
N ARG A 75 -12.17 11.96 -0.25
CA ARG A 75 -13.43 12.69 -0.01
C ARG A 75 -13.53 13.99 -0.79
N GLN A 76 -12.38 14.63 -1.02
CA GLN A 76 -12.24 15.89 -1.75
C GLN A 76 -11.39 15.65 -3.00
N PRO A 77 -11.52 16.48 -4.06
CA PRO A 77 -10.69 16.33 -5.24
C PRO A 77 -9.20 16.53 -4.90
N PRO A 78 -8.29 15.67 -5.39
CA PRO A 78 -6.86 15.90 -5.21
C PRO A 78 -6.42 17.16 -5.96
N LEU A 79 -5.45 17.89 -5.40
CA LEU A 79 -4.81 19.06 -6.03
C LEU A 79 -4.05 18.67 -7.29
N ARG A 80 -3.44 17.49 -7.27
CA ARG A 80 -2.67 16.93 -8.37
C ARG A 80 -2.65 15.41 -8.27
N VAL A 81 -2.60 14.77 -9.43
CA VAL A 81 -2.47 13.31 -9.56
C VAL A 81 -1.31 12.99 -10.49
N SER A 82 -0.50 11.98 -10.16
CA SER A 82 0.59 11.53 -11.02
C SER A 82 0.81 10.03 -10.91
N SER A 83 0.90 9.33 -12.04
CA SER A 83 1.30 7.93 -12.11
C SER A 83 2.79 7.74 -12.46
N CYS A 84 3.57 8.82 -12.45
CA CYS A 84 4.97 8.79 -12.88
C CYS A 84 5.91 8.57 -11.68
N VAL A 85 6.53 7.39 -11.61
CA VAL A 85 7.60 7.07 -10.64
C VAL A 85 9.00 7.44 -11.16
N GLY A 86 9.09 7.96 -12.39
CA GLY A 86 10.35 8.35 -13.05
C GLY A 86 10.55 7.60 -14.38
N PRO A 87 11.17 6.41 -14.39
CA PRO A 87 11.47 5.68 -15.63
C PRO A 87 10.23 5.37 -16.48
N VAL A 88 10.35 5.57 -17.80
CA VAL A 88 9.25 5.33 -18.75
C VAL A 88 8.81 3.87 -18.82
N GLU A 89 9.68 2.92 -18.45
CA GLU A 89 9.36 1.48 -18.45
C GLU A 89 8.20 1.15 -17.49
N PHE A 90 7.95 1.99 -16.47
CA PHE A 90 6.91 1.78 -15.46
C PHE A 90 5.66 2.66 -15.64
N ALA A 91 5.64 3.54 -16.64
CA ALA A 91 4.60 4.57 -16.78
C ALA A 91 3.17 4.02 -16.94
N ASP A 92 3.02 2.83 -17.52
CA ASP A 92 1.76 2.11 -17.73
C ASP A 92 1.71 0.78 -16.99
N ALA A 93 2.60 0.57 -16.00
CA ALA A 93 2.61 -0.66 -15.22
C ALA A 93 1.42 -0.76 -14.25
N GLY A 94 0.77 0.38 -13.92
CA GLY A 94 -0.35 0.44 -12.97
C GLY A 94 0.07 0.06 -11.55
N ARG A 95 1.24 0.55 -11.11
CA ARG A 95 1.90 0.17 -9.85
C ARG A 95 2.28 1.33 -8.95
N TRP A 96 2.03 2.55 -9.40
CA TRP A 96 2.35 3.79 -8.69
C TRP A 96 1.30 4.83 -9.01
N LEU A 97 0.78 5.49 -7.99
CA LEU A 97 -0.11 6.64 -8.13
C LEU A 97 0.06 7.56 -6.93
N GLU A 98 0.37 8.81 -7.21
CA GLU A 98 0.43 9.91 -6.25
C GLU A 98 -0.84 10.74 -6.35
N ALA A 99 -1.38 11.12 -5.19
CA ALA A 99 -2.42 12.12 -5.06
C ALA A 99 -1.98 13.16 -4.04
N ASP A 100 -1.83 14.41 -4.48
CA ASP A 100 -1.51 15.54 -3.61
C ASP A 100 -2.82 16.11 -3.06
N LEU A 101 -2.95 16.15 -1.73
CA LEU A 101 -4.17 16.54 -1.01
C LEU A 101 -3.93 17.83 -0.22
N ALA A 102 -4.93 18.68 -0.08
CA ALA A 102 -4.83 19.87 0.78
C ALA A 102 -4.90 19.47 2.27
N GLY A 103 -3.81 19.63 3.00
CA GLY A 103 -3.74 19.44 4.46
C GLY A 103 -3.76 20.76 5.23
N SER A 104 -4.01 20.70 6.54
CA SER A 104 -3.98 21.85 7.46
C SER A 104 -2.64 22.58 7.45
N ASP A 105 -1.54 21.83 7.33
CA ASP A 105 -0.17 22.32 7.47
C ASP A 105 0.61 22.30 6.15
N GLY A 106 -0.10 22.17 5.03
CA GLY A 106 0.47 22.07 3.70
C GLY A 106 -0.07 20.87 2.91
N PRO A 107 0.34 20.72 1.64
CA PRO A 107 -0.08 19.60 0.82
C PRO A 107 0.50 18.28 1.34
N VAL A 108 -0.29 17.21 1.27
CA VAL A 108 0.11 15.84 1.61
C VAL A 108 0.05 14.96 0.38
N THR A 109 1.19 14.38 -0.01
CA THR A 109 1.26 13.39 -1.10
C THR A 109 0.97 12.00 -0.56
N VAL A 110 -0.17 11.42 -0.93
CA VAL A 110 -0.51 10.02 -0.66
C VAL A 110 -0.19 9.17 -1.87
N ILE A 111 0.54 8.07 -1.67
CA ILE A 111 1.00 7.21 -2.76
C ILE A 111 0.42 5.81 -2.60
N SER A 112 -0.28 5.30 -3.61
CA SER A 112 -0.62 3.88 -3.71
C SER A 112 0.42 3.15 -4.57
N THR A 113 1.13 2.20 -3.96
CA THR A 113 2.23 1.46 -4.59
C THR A 113 1.98 -0.03 -4.57
N TYR A 114 2.22 -0.70 -5.70
CA TYR A 114 2.16 -2.15 -5.84
C TYR A 114 3.45 -2.68 -6.46
N VAL A 115 4.41 -3.08 -5.63
CA VAL A 115 5.70 -3.62 -6.10
C VAL A 115 5.49 -5.01 -6.70
N HIS A 116 6.24 -5.32 -7.77
CA HIS A 116 6.25 -6.63 -8.41
C HIS A 116 6.48 -7.78 -7.41
N THR A 117 5.74 -8.86 -7.58
CA THR A 117 6.18 -10.16 -7.06
C THR A 117 7.46 -10.56 -7.79
N GLY A 118 8.51 -10.92 -7.05
CA GLY A 118 9.79 -11.33 -7.63
C GLY A 118 9.99 -12.84 -7.63
N GLU A 119 11.09 -13.26 -8.24
CA GLU A 119 11.57 -14.64 -8.22
C GLU A 119 13.10 -14.60 -8.26
N ALA A 120 13.76 -15.07 -7.20
CA ALA A 120 15.19 -14.87 -7.00
C ALA A 120 16.01 -15.37 -8.21
N LYS A 121 17.01 -14.57 -8.64
CA LYS A 121 17.91 -14.86 -9.77
C LYS A 121 17.18 -14.97 -11.12
N THR A 122 16.15 -14.17 -11.33
CA THR A 122 15.41 -14.09 -12.60
C THR A 122 15.23 -12.64 -13.04
N ALA A 123 14.92 -12.43 -14.31
CA ALA A 123 14.61 -11.12 -14.87
C ALA A 123 13.45 -10.40 -14.13
N LYS A 124 12.51 -11.14 -13.52
CA LYS A 124 11.42 -10.56 -12.72
C LYS A 124 11.94 -9.90 -11.44
N GLN A 125 12.96 -10.50 -10.82
CA GLN A 125 13.60 -9.89 -9.66
C GLN A 125 14.41 -8.66 -10.06
N ASP A 126 15.09 -8.71 -11.21
CA ASP A 126 15.82 -7.56 -11.73
C ASP A 126 14.90 -6.37 -12.01
N GLU A 127 13.71 -6.63 -12.59
CA GLU A 127 12.66 -5.62 -12.77
C GLU A 127 12.13 -5.07 -11.44
N LYS A 128 11.91 -5.95 -10.45
CA LYS A 128 11.53 -5.54 -9.09
C LYS A 128 12.59 -4.59 -8.49
N PHE A 129 13.88 -4.89 -8.62
CA PHE A 129 14.95 -4.01 -8.11
C PHE A 129 14.98 -2.66 -8.82
N ARG A 130 14.88 -2.62 -10.16
CA ARG A 130 14.79 -1.33 -10.90
C ARG A 130 13.59 -0.50 -10.48
N PHE A 131 12.45 -1.15 -10.20
CA PHE A 131 11.28 -0.45 -9.68
C PHE A 131 11.51 0.11 -8.27
N LEU A 132 12.16 -0.65 -7.38
CA LEU A 132 12.52 -0.18 -6.03
C LEU A 132 13.54 0.97 -6.05
N ASP A 133 14.47 0.97 -7.01
CA ASP A 133 15.38 2.10 -7.24
C ASP A 133 14.60 3.35 -7.64
N ALA A 134 13.66 3.23 -8.59
CA ALA A 134 12.80 4.34 -9.01
C ALA A 134 11.95 4.88 -7.84
N VAL A 135 11.35 3.99 -7.04
CA VAL A 135 10.62 4.35 -5.82
C VAL A 135 11.53 5.13 -4.86
N GLY A 136 12.72 4.61 -4.56
CA GLY A 136 13.66 5.27 -3.64
C GLY A 136 14.02 6.69 -4.08
N LEU A 137 14.34 6.88 -5.35
CA LEU A 137 14.64 8.21 -5.91
C LEU A 137 13.43 9.16 -5.80
N ARG A 138 12.22 8.66 -6.07
CA ARG A 138 11.00 9.46 -5.95
C ARG A 138 10.70 9.84 -4.50
N LEU A 139 10.85 8.90 -3.58
CA LEU A 139 10.67 9.15 -2.14
C LEU A 139 11.67 10.18 -1.62
N ALA A 140 12.94 10.10 -2.03
CA ALA A 140 13.96 11.08 -1.67
C ALA A 140 13.56 12.50 -2.10
N SER A 141 13.09 12.66 -3.35
CA SER A 141 12.61 13.94 -3.87
C SER A 141 11.38 14.47 -3.11
N LEU A 142 10.45 13.59 -2.73
CA LEU A 142 9.24 13.98 -2.00
C LEU A 142 9.50 14.36 -0.53
N ALA A 143 10.62 13.91 0.04
CA ALA A 143 11.00 14.26 1.41
C ALA A 143 11.76 15.60 1.51
N GLU A 144 12.16 16.20 0.37
CA GLU A 144 12.81 17.50 0.37
C GLU A 144 11.90 18.58 1.00
N ASN A 145 12.52 19.57 1.66
CA ASN A 145 11.82 20.71 2.29
C ASN A 145 10.74 20.30 3.32
N ASP A 146 10.96 19.20 4.04
CA ASP A 146 10.05 18.69 5.07
C ASP A 146 8.64 18.33 4.56
N GLY A 147 8.51 18.02 3.26
CA GLY A 147 7.26 17.66 2.61
C GLY A 147 6.51 16.49 3.28
N TYR A 148 5.19 16.57 3.29
CA TYR A 148 4.35 15.50 3.84
C TYR A 148 4.08 14.47 2.76
N ALA A 149 4.76 13.34 2.83
CA ALA A 149 4.62 12.26 1.86
C ALA A 149 4.42 10.93 2.57
N VAL A 150 3.54 10.09 2.03
CA VAL A 150 3.31 8.75 2.57
C VAL A 150 3.16 7.73 1.46
N LEU A 151 4.09 6.78 1.43
CA LEU A 151 3.98 5.57 0.64
C LEU A 151 3.11 4.55 1.34
N THR A 152 2.22 3.95 0.56
CA THR A 152 1.24 2.98 1.01
C THR A 152 1.21 1.81 0.05
N GLY A 153 0.92 0.62 0.56
CA GLY A 153 0.56 -0.53 -0.26
C GLY A 153 1.51 -1.70 -0.13
N ASP A 154 1.32 -2.66 -1.04
CA ASP A 154 1.97 -3.95 -1.06
C ASP A 154 3.35 -3.85 -1.73
N LEU A 155 4.38 -3.98 -0.89
CA LEU A 155 5.77 -3.97 -1.34
C LEU A 155 6.27 -5.37 -1.72
N ASN A 156 5.52 -6.43 -1.45
CA ASN A 156 5.96 -7.81 -1.64
C ASN A 156 7.33 -8.09 -0.98
N ILE A 157 7.63 -7.46 0.17
CA ILE A 157 8.91 -7.57 0.91
C ILE A 157 8.63 -7.59 2.41
N CYS A 158 9.19 -8.56 3.12
CA CYS A 158 9.29 -8.56 4.57
C CYS A 158 10.64 -7.95 4.98
N HIS A 159 10.61 -6.88 5.78
CA HIS A 159 11.82 -6.15 6.17
C HIS A 159 12.70 -6.93 7.14
N SER A 160 12.10 -7.68 8.06
CA SER A 160 12.79 -8.40 9.13
C SER A 160 12.17 -9.78 9.42
N ALA A 161 12.84 -10.57 10.27
CA ALA A 161 12.34 -11.88 10.70
C ALA A 161 11.01 -11.81 11.47
N ASP A 162 10.69 -10.66 12.05
CA ASP A 162 9.41 -10.40 12.70
C ASP A 162 8.27 -10.25 11.68
N ASP A 163 8.59 -9.96 10.42
CA ASP A 163 7.60 -9.65 9.39
C ASP A 163 7.08 -10.89 8.66
N LEU A 164 7.57 -12.09 8.97
CA LEU A 164 7.00 -13.33 8.44
C LEU A 164 7.15 -14.51 9.39
N LYS A 165 6.07 -15.30 9.52
CA LYS A 165 6.04 -16.42 10.47
C LYS A 165 7.13 -17.47 10.22
N ASN A 166 7.34 -17.84 8.94
CA ASN A 166 8.31 -18.85 8.54
C ASN A 166 9.54 -18.22 7.86
N TRP A 167 10.19 -17.27 8.52
CA TRP A 167 11.32 -16.54 7.94
C TRP A 167 12.49 -17.46 7.57
N LYS A 168 12.80 -18.47 8.39
CA LYS A 168 13.89 -19.43 8.13
C LYS A 168 13.70 -20.16 6.80
N GLY A 169 12.46 -20.56 6.48
CA GLY A 169 12.15 -21.25 5.23
C GLY A 169 12.08 -20.32 4.01
N ASN A 170 12.20 -19.00 4.19
CA ASN A 170 12.14 -18.00 3.13
C ASN A 170 13.44 -17.24 2.93
N VAL A 171 14.49 -17.52 3.72
CA VAL A 171 15.84 -17.02 3.43
C VAL A 171 16.24 -17.42 2.00
N GLY A 172 16.66 -16.42 1.21
CA GLY A 172 17.06 -16.61 -0.18
C GLY A 172 15.90 -16.69 -1.19
N LYS A 173 14.66 -16.38 -0.77
CA LYS A 173 13.49 -16.27 -1.65
C LYS A 173 13.05 -14.82 -1.79
N SER A 174 12.51 -14.47 -2.95
CA SER A 174 11.88 -13.15 -3.15
C SER A 174 10.80 -12.91 -2.12
N GLY A 175 10.74 -11.68 -1.63
CA GLY A 175 9.97 -11.26 -0.48
C GLY A 175 10.74 -11.33 0.83
N PHE A 176 11.92 -11.94 0.86
CA PHE A 176 12.79 -11.96 2.03
C PHE A 176 14.28 -12.04 1.64
N LEU A 177 14.66 -11.43 0.51
CA LEU A 177 16.06 -11.29 0.09
C LEU A 177 16.75 -10.15 0.85
N PRO A 178 18.02 -10.31 1.26
CA PRO A 178 18.79 -9.22 1.86
C PRO A 178 18.84 -7.96 0.97
N GLU A 179 18.90 -8.13 -0.35
CA GLU A 179 18.91 -7.03 -1.31
C GLU A 179 17.59 -6.27 -1.33
N GLU A 180 16.45 -6.96 -1.18
CA GLU A 180 15.13 -6.31 -1.05
C GLU A 180 15.03 -5.50 0.24
N GLN A 181 15.51 -6.07 1.35
CA GLN A 181 15.56 -5.40 2.65
C GLN A 181 16.47 -4.17 2.63
N ALA A 182 17.57 -4.23 1.89
CA ALA A 182 18.50 -3.13 1.72
C ALA A 182 17.86 -1.88 1.06
N HIS A 183 16.87 -2.06 0.19
CA HIS A 183 16.11 -0.92 -0.36
C HIS A 183 15.27 -0.25 0.74
N LEU A 184 14.55 -1.02 1.56
CA LEU A 184 13.74 -0.47 2.65
C LEU A 184 14.63 0.22 3.69
N ASP A 185 15.76 -0.41 4.05
CA ASP A 185 16.79 0.17 4.91
C ASP A 185 17.30 1.53 4.38
N ARG A 186 17.48 1.65 3.06
CA ARG A 186 17.91 2.89 2.41
C ARG A 186 16.87 3.99 2.57
N TRP A 187 15.60 3.69 2.33
CA TRP A 187 14.53 4.67 2.48
C TRP A 187 14.46 5.21 3.92
N ILE A 188 14.67 4.33 4.90
CA ILE A 188 14.70 4.72 6.31
C ILE A 188 15.95 5.56 6.64
N ARG A 189 17.13 5.02 6.36
CA ARG A 189 18.40 5.61 6.82
C ARG A 189 18.84 6.82 6.02
N GLU A 190 18.63 6.82 4.71
CA GLU A 190 19.14 7.84 3.80
C GLU A 190 18.06 8.85 3.39
N HIS A 191 16.78 8.45 3.34
CA HIS A 191 15.69 9.35 2.92
C HIS A 191 14.80 9.81 4.09
N GLY A 192 15.06 9.33 5.30
CA GLY A 192 14.36 9.76 6.51
C GLY A 192 12.91 9.32 6.59
N TYR A 193 12.52 8.27 5.87
CA TYR A 193 11.18 7.69 6.00
C TYR A 193 11.08 6.81 7.25
N ALA A 194 9.90 6.80 7.86
CA ALA A 194 9.56 5.96 9.00
C ALA A 194 8.59 4.85 8.57
N ASP A 195 8.84 3.61 9.00
CA ASP A 195 7.85 2.54 8.94
C ASP A 195 6.85 2.75 10.09
N VAL A 196 5.84 3.57 9.84
CA VAL A 196 4.87 4.02 10.85
C VAL A 196 4.15 2.84 11.52
N HIS A 197 3.93 1.76 10.79
CA HIS A 197 3.30 0.57 11.35
C HIS A 197 4.21 -0.07 12.41
N ARG A 198 5.50 -0.28 12.09
CA ARG A 198 6.45 -0.86 13.03
C ARG A 198 6.73 0.07 14.22
N ASP A 199 6.83 1.38 13.99
CA ASP A 199 7.09 2.36 15.05
C ASP A 199 5.96 2.40 16.09
N LEU A 200 4.70 2.31 15.64
CA LEU A 200 3.54 2.32 16.53
C LEU A 200 3.26 0.96 17.18
N HIS A 201 3.55 -0.14 16.49
CA HIS A 201 3.32 -1.49 17.03
C HIS A 201 4.42 -1.93 17.99
N GLY A 202 5.66 -1.51 17.74
CA GLY A 202 6.85 -1.98 18.46
C GLY A 202 7.41 -3.29 17.89
N PRO A 203 8.47 -3.84 18.51
CA PRO A 203 9.12 -5.07 18.05
C PRO A 203 8.23 -6.30 18.27
N GLY A 204 8.47 -7.36 17.49
CA GLY A 204 7.76 -8.63 17.63
C GLY A 204 7.04 -9.07 16.35
N PRO A 205 6.61 -10.34 16.31
CA PRO A 205 6.06 -10.93 15.10
C PRO A 205 4.78 -10.22 14.66
N GLY A 206 4.78 -9.76 13.41
CA GLY A 206 3.65 -9.07 12.81
C GLY A 206 3.34 -7.71 13.44
N PRO A 207 2.05 -7.30 13.46
CA PRO A 207 0.93 -8.03 12.88
C PRO A 207 1.12 -8.17 11.37
N TYR A 208 0.78 -9.35 10.86
CA TYR A 208 0.90 -9.64 9.43
C TYR A 208 -0.23 -8.99 8.65
N THR A 209 -0.02 -8.75 7.36
CA THR A 209 -1.00 -8.14 6.47
C THR A 209 -1.39 -9.05 5.31
N TRP A 210 -0.73 -10.20 5.13
CA TRP A 210 -1.02 -11.16 4.07
C TRP A 210 -0.97 -12.60 4.54
N TRP A 211 -1.90 -13.42 4.05
CA TRP A 211 -1.88 -14.87 4.21
C TRP A 211 -2.36 -15.56 2.94
N SER A 212 -1.73 -16.67 2.55
CA SER A 212 -2.21 -17.44 1.41
C SER A 212 -3.66 -17.89 1.59
N TRP A 213 -4.45 -17.87 0.51
CA TRP A 213 -5.72 -18.59 0.43
C TRP A 213 -5.54 -20.12 0.52
N ARG A 214 -4.34 -20.64 0.30
CA ARG A 214 -4.07 -22.07 0.27
C ARG A 214 -3.76 -22.60 1.67
N GLY A 215 -4.35 -23.75 2.00
CA GLY A 215 -4.08 -24.45 3.25
C GLY A 215 -4.62 -23.70 4.46
N LYS A 216 -3.89 -23.78 5.59
CA LYS A 216 -4.29 -23.21 6.88
C LYS A 216 -3.46 -21.98 7.27
N ALA A 217 -2.93 -21.25 6.28
CA ALA A 217 -2.03 -20.13 6.54
C ALA A 217 -2.71 -19.05 7.39
N PHE A 218 -3.97 -18.72 7.08
CA PHE A 218 -4.75 -17.77 7.86
C PHE A 218 -5.07 -18.28 9.27
N ASP A 219 -5.55 -19.52 9.40
CA ASP A 219 -5.98 -20.09 10.69
C ASP A 219 -4.81 -20.23 11.67
N ASN A 220 -3.62 -20.59 11.17
CA ASN A 220 -2.41 -20.76 11.97
C ASN A 220 -1.58 -19.47 12.11
N ASP A 221 -2.09 -18.35 11.58
CA ASP A 221 -1.40 -17.07 11.50
C ASP A 221 0.01 -17.17 10.90
N ALA A 222 0.14 -17.98 9.85
CA ALA A 222 1.37 -18.11 9.06
C ALA A 222 1.44 -17.00 7.99
N GLY A 223 1.44 -15.75 8.47
CA GLY A 223 1.35 -14.55 7.64
C GLY A 223 2.68 -13.87 7.33
N TRP A 224 2.57 -12.84 6.51
CA TRP A 224 3.63 -11.93 6.07
C TRP A 224 3.15 -10.49 6.26
N ARG A 225 4.02 -9.59 6.71
CA ARG A 225 3.80 -8.14 6.73
C ARG A 225 4.49 -7.55 5.51
N ILE A 226 3.70 -7.35 4.46
CA ILE A 226 4.18 -6.85 3.16
C ILE A 226 3.46 -5.57 2.72
N ASP A 227 2.44 -5.14 3.46
CA ASP A 227 1.74 -3.88 3.26
C ASP A 227 2.26 -2.84 4.25
N TYR A 228 2.76 -1.72 3.72
CA TYR A 228 3.51 -0.73 4.51
C TYR A 228 2.83 0.63 4.56
N ARG A 229 3.29 1.41 5.55
CA ARG A 229 3.08 2.84 5.67
C ARG A 229 4.43 3.52 5.90
N PHE A 230 5.12 3.87 4.80
CA PHE A 230 6.36 4.64 4.89
C PHE A 230 6.02 6.13 4.78
N ALA A 231 6.14 6.87 5.88
CA ALA A 231 5.88 8.31 5.90
C ALA A 231 7.18 9.10 6.01
N SER A 232 7.23 10.28 5.39
CA SER A 232 8.33 11.24 5.60
C SER A 232 8.43 11.59 7.08
N ALA A 233 9.63 11.96 7.55
CA ALA A 233 9.88 12.22 8.97
C ALA A 233 8.91 13.24 9.60
N SER A 234 8.49 14.26 8.85
CA SER A 234 7.58 15.29 9.31
C SER A 234 6.15 14.76 9.49
N LEU A 235 5.64 13.98 8.53
CA LEU A 235 4.32 13.35 8.62
C LEU A 235 4.28 12.19 9.63
N ALA A 236 5.37 11.43 9.76
CA ALA A 236 5.46 10.32 10.70
C ALA A 236 5.24 10.74 12.15
N LYS A 237 5.69 11.95 12.53
CA LYS A 237 5.49 12.53 13.88
C LYS A 237 4.02 12.75 14.24
N LEU A 238 3.16 12.84 13.22
CA LEU A 238 1.73 13.03 13.40
C LEU A 238 0.97 11.70 13.51
N ALA A 239 1.64 10.55 13.35
CA ALA A 239 0.97 9.26 13.41
C ALA A 239 0.53 8.92 14.84
N LEU A 240 -0.75 8.57 15.01
CA LEU A 240 -1.38 8.34 16.31
C LEU A 240 -1.57 6.86 16.63
N ARG A 241 -2.05 6.08 15.65
CA ARG A 241 -2.29 4.64 15.80
C ARG A 241 -2.30 3.94 14.45
N ALA A 242 -1.89 2.66 14.48
CA ALA A 242 -1.95 1.75 13.34
C ALA A 242 -2.79 0.53 13.70
N GLU A 243 -3.61 0.07 12.77
CA GLU A 243 -4.48 -1.10 12.94
C GLU A 243 -4.50 -1.94 11.67
N VAL A 244 -4.29 -3.25 11.83
CA VAL A 244 -4.50 -4.22 10.75
C VAL A 244 -5.92 -4.76 10.84
N GLY A 245 -6.71 -4.50 9.82
CA GLY A 245 -8.10 -4.96 9.67
C GLY A 245 -8.21 -6.44 9.30
N ARG A 246 -7.53 -7.33 10.04
CA ARG A 246 -7.60 -8.78 9.81
C ARG A 246 -9.02 -9.28 10.11
N ALA A 247 -9.61 -10.03 9.18
CA ALA A 247 -10.91 -10.66 9.39
C ALA A 247 -10.91 -11.62 10.59
N ALA A 248 -12.03 -11.74 11.30
CA ALA A 248 -12.13 -12.62 12.47
C ALA A 248 -12.03 -14.11 12.09
N THR A 249 -12.54 -14.49 10.91
CA THR A 249 -12.49 -15.86 10.38
C THR A 249 -12.00 -15.89 8.94
N TYR A 250 -11.53 -17.07 8.50
CA TYR A 250 -11.13 -17.29 7.10
C TYR A 250 -12.27 -16.96 6.10
N ALA A 251 -13.52 -17.23 6.47
CA ALA A 251 -14.69 -17.05 5.60
C ALA A 251 -15.05 -15.57 5.38
N GLU A 252 -14.75 -14.70 6.35
CA GLU A 252 -15.05 -13.26 6.30
C GLU A 252 -13.98 -12.45 5.55
N ARG A 253 -12.89 -13.11 5.13
CA ARG A 253 -11.85 -12.48 4.33
C ARG A 253 -12.40 -12.06 2.97
N TRP A 254 -12.07 -10.85 2.57
CA TRP A 254 -12.41 -10.32 1.26
C TRP A 254 -11.20 -10.14 0.33
N SER A 255 -9.98 -10.24 0.87
CA SER A 255 -8.72 -10.32 0.14
C SER A 255 -7.79 -11.33 0.84
N ASP A 256 -6.73 -11.77 0.16
CA ASP A 256 -5.62 -12.45 0.84
C ASP A 256 -4.85 -11.51 1.77
N HIS A 257 -4.95 -10.20 1.52
CA HIS A 257 -4.44 -9.15 2.38
C HIS A 257 -5.48 -8.68 3.41
N ALA A 258 -5.00 -8.14 4.53
CA ALA A 258 -5.75 -7.35 5.48
C ALA A 258 -5.36 -5.86 5.31
N PRO A 259 -6.32 -4.94 5.32
CA PRO A 259 -6.04 -3.50 5.26
C PRO A 259 -5.18 -3.03 6.41
N LEU A 260 -4.31 -2.06 6.14
CA LEU A 260 -3.59 -1.32 7.17
C LEU A 260 -4.17 0.10 7.25
N THR A 261 -4.70 0.45 8.42
CA THR A 261 -5.25 1.78 8.73
C THR A 261 -4.28 2.53 9.62
N VAL A 262 -4.00 3.79 9.29
CA VAL A 262 -3.24 4.69 10.16
C VAL A 262 -4.00 6.00 10.32
N ASP A 263 -4.13 6.43 11.57
CA ASP A 263 -4.67 7.74 11.92
C ASP A 263 -3.52 8.72 12.15
N TYR A 264 -3.61 9.90 11.53
CA TYR A 264 -2.68 11.02 11.68
C TYR A 264 -3.39 12.22 12.31
N ASP A 265 -2.69 12.91 13.22
CA ASP A 265 -3.05 14.24 13.74
C ASP A 265 -2.79 15.32 12.68
N LEU A 266 -3.56 15.24 11.61
CA LEU A 266 -3.53 16.13 10.47
C LEU A 266 -4.93 16.23 9.89
N ALA A 267 -5.46 17.43 9.71
CA ALA A 267 -6.73 17.62 9.04
C ALA A 267 -6.52 17.75 7.52
N LEU A 268 -7.38 17.12 6.73
CA LEU A 268 -7.51 17.48 5.32
C LEU A 268 -8.51 18.62 5.22
N GLN A 269 -8.25 19.58 4.35
CA GLN A 269 -9.16 20.69 4.11
C GLN A 269 -10.40 20.15 3.38
N ALA A 270 -11.57 20.54 3.86
CA ALA A 270 -12.81 20.41 3.12
C ALA A 270 -13.07 21.73 2.39
N ASP A 271 -13.62 21.65 1.18
CA ASP A 271 -14.15 22.81 0.46
C ASP A 271 -15.30 23.49 1.25
#